data_AF-A0A956BST1-F1
#
_entry.id   AF-A0A956BST1-F1
#
_cell.length_a   1.000
_cell.length_b   1.000
_cell.length_c   1.000
_cell.angle_alpha   90.00
_cell.angle_beta   90.00
_cell.angle_gamma   90.00
#
_symmetry.space_group_name_H-M   'P 1'
#
loop_
_entity.id
_entity.type
_entity.pdbx_description
1 polymer ?
#
loop_
_entity_poly.entity_id
_entity_poly.type
_entity_poly.pdbx_seq_one_letter_code
_entity_poly.pdbx_strand_id
1 'polypeptide(L)'
;MSTARSPRSLCGLARRDRRCWLPSCALLLLVGVHGCGHTPVVRTAEPALEADELDDEFVSMCEGAEPRRATAEEALAVADPLRCGQEPPERSETVPPTTAAGCRALPAAERGACTGRVRALARAAAPLRRARAAQAADDWVTAVESFSAALEIVAVAGYQDPGLKGEAAWARFRARQWCELTQDLEELAYQDTAADEEPSPIAHLCLSATLIEDIVLQLDAALALDMSDERRAMLLYNAGRVALDQRDPATGAELLRQSLCLRPDDTVREHYARALWAAGDAQSGAEPDAARVLYAQSLRVLPDARGAAAVAEIEQARVRRFALESADVPRVADIYPNLDELCRALLAPLLNEPLAPDDDVHACDVDTWDTIARDGEPTWAVAVLRLTSPELYDGPEGAQYVVARTTAGVMVLQELGREHGDSRRENAYVDRVSVEILDDTPRASVAITWNAGEASASDCDWDASASARLSLCGWDGRRPRCFASAVLGPVDYGSETMLPTIQESLGHCDDDDYTPPVRSTFGYSPLYRVTVNERELVVFRDDAEDESNTTCLPVLEAVCALDSRPATGCPP
;
A
#
# COMPACT_ATOMS: atom_id res chain seq x y z
N MET A 1 12.26 -47.87 -45.41
CA MET A 1 12.80 -48.62 -44.25
C MET A 1 11.77 -48.48 -43.13
N SER A 2 10.83 -49.41 -43.08
CA SER A 2 10.76 -50.49 -42.07
C SER A 2 10.35 -49.95 -40.69
N THR A 3 9.05 -49.94 -40.37
CA THR A 3 8.32 -50.93 -39.52
C THR A 3 8.56 -50.70 -38.01
N ALA A 4 7.59 -50.69 -37.08
CA ALA A 4 6.27 -51.29 -37.03
C ALA A 4 5.38 -50.73 -35.88
N ARG A 5 4.06 -50.74 -36.09
CA ARG A 5 2.95 -51.29 -35.28
C ARG A 5 2.89 -51.09 -33.73
N SER A 6 1.87 -50.30 -33.33
CA SER A 6 0.72 -50.54 -32.38
C SER A 6 0.43 -52.02 -32.00
N PRO A 7 -0.40 -52.44 -30.98
CA PRO A 7 -1.63 -51.76 -30.48
C PRO A 7 -2.24 -52.14 -29.07
N ARG A 8 -3.45 -51.57 -28.80
CA ARG A 8 -4.63 -52.13 -28.06
C ARG A 8 -4.59 -52.28 -26.52
N SER A 9 -5.45 -51.59 -25.75
CA SER A 9 -6.91 -51.76 -25.50
C SER A 9 -7.25 -52.70 -24.35
N LEU A 10 -8.16 -52.29 -23.45
CA LEU A 10 -9.22 -53.07 -22.76
C LEU A 10 -9.95 -52.09 -21.79
N CYS A 11 -11.11 -51.52 -22.12
CA CYS A 11 -12.47 -52.03 -21.91
C CYS A 11 -12.75 -52.68 -20.53
N GLY A 12 -13.62 -52.04 -19.74
CA GLY A 12 -14.88 -52.70 -19.33
C GLY A 12 -15.20 -52.85 -17.83
N LEU A 13 -16.25 -52.10 -17.43
CA LEU A 13 -17.44 -52.56 -16.67
C LEU A 13 -17.34 -53.03 -15.20
N ALA A 14 -18.05 -52.32 -14.30
CA ALA A 14 -19.14 -52.78 -13.40
C ALA A 14 -19.24 -51.90 -12.13
N ARG A 15 -20.26 -51.04 -11.96
CA ARG A 15 -21.59 -51.23 -11.29
C ARG A 15 -21.58 -51.70 -9.82
N ARG A 16 -22.16 -50.82 -8.96
CA ARG A 16 -23.05 -51.04 -7.77
C ARG A 16 -22.57 -51.90 -6.58
N ASP A 17 -22.55 -51.30 -5.38
CA ASP A 17 -23.54 -51.49 -4.28
C ASP A 17 -23.02 -50.90 -2.94
N ARG A 18 -23.79 -50.02 -2.28
CA ARG A 18 -24.56 -50.18 -1.02
C ARG A 18 -23.78 -50.16 0.32
N ARG A 19 -24.11 -49.10 1.08
CA ARG A 19 -24.64 -49.06 2.46
C ARG A 19 -23.76 -49.44 3.68
N CYS A 20 -23.90 -48.53 4.66
CA CYS A 20 -23.85 -48.69 6.12
C CYS A 20 -22.46 -48.85 6.74
N TRP A 21 -22.16 -48.06 7.79
CA TRP A 21 -22.28 -48.48 9.20
C TRP A 21 -21.87 -47.30 10.10
N LEU A 22 -22.82 -46.80 10.90
CA LEU A 22 -22.53 -46.30 12.26
C LEU A 22 -22.69 -47.51 13.19
N PRO A 23 -21.94 -47.56 14.30
CA PRO A 23 -22.65 -47.44 15.58
C PRO A 23 -21.90 -46.66 16.67
N SER A 24 -22.70 -46.22 17.64
CA SER A 24 -22.40 -45.57 18.91
C SER A 24 -21.94 -46.56 20.02
N CYS A 25 -21.75 -46.01 21.24
CA CYS A 25 -21.54 -46.61 22.59
C CYS A 25 -20.07 -46.60 23.06
N ALA A 26 -19.67 -46.29 24.31
CA ALA A 26 -20.28 -45.93 25.60
C ALA A 26 -19.12 -45.45 26.53
N LEU A 27 -19.21 -44.39 27.35
CA LEU A 27 -19.69 -44.30 28.75
C LEU A 27 -18.76 -44.93 29.84
N LEU A 28 -18.28 -44.09 30.78
CA LEU A 28 -17.81 -44.33 32.19
C LEU A 28 -17.42 -42.93 32.76
N LEU A 29 -18.14 -42.23 33.67
CA LEU A 29 -18.38 -42.40 35.13
C LEU A 29 -17.07 -42.68 35.93
N LEU A 30 -16.71 -42.08 37.09
CA LEU A 30 -17.40 -41.30 38.14
C LEU A 30 -16.37 -40.86 39.24
N VAL A 31 -16.82 -39.98 40.15
CA VAL A 31 -16.43 -39.73 41.58
C VAL A 31 -15.48 -38.55 41.90
N GLY A 32 -15.95 -37.67 42.81
CA GLY A 32 -15.21 -36.58 43.47
C GLY A 32 -15.18 -36.69 45.01
N VAL A 33 -14.62 -35.68 45.68
CA VAL A 33 -14.62 -35.44 47.16
C VAL A 33 -14.38 -33.93 47.40
N HIS A 34 -15.35 -33.11 47.84
CA HIS A 34 -15.68 -32.66 49.22
C HIS A 34 -14.54 -32.12 50.10
N GLY A 35 -14.67 -30.88 50.59
CA GLY A 35 -13.89 -30.34 51.72
C GLY A 35 -14.21 -28.88 52.08
N CYS A 36 -14.95 -28.68 53.17
CA CYS A 36 -15.44 -27.42 53.75
C CYS A 36 -14.40 -26.63 54.58
N GLY A 37 -14.61 -25.31 54.68
CA GLY A 37 -14.63 -24.57 55.97
C GLY A 37 -13.39 -23.76 56.40
N HIS A 38 -13.48 -22.43 56.40
CA HIS A 38 -13.54 -21.58 57.61
C HIS A 38 -13.39 -20.07 57.30
N THR A 39 -14.33 -19.27 57.80
CA THR A 39 -14.16 -17.88 58.28
C THR A 39 -14.55 -17.88 59.77
N PRO A 40 -14.33 -16.82 60.61
CA PRO A 40 -13.64 -15.53 60.42
C PRO A 40 -12.65 -15.17 61.58
N VAL A 41 -11.87 -14.08 61.44
CA VAL A 41 -11.42 -13.29 62.60
C VAL A 41 -11.64 -11.81 62.32
N VAL A 42 -12.53 -11.21 63.12
CA VAL A 42 -12.73 -9.77 63.25
C VAL A 42 -11.79 -9.25 64.34
N ARG A 43 -11.05 -8.17 64.06
CA ARG A 43 -10.59 -7.22 65.08
C ARG A 43 -10.80 -5.80 64.56
N THR A 44 -11.66 -5.07 65.26
CA THR A 44 -11.91 -3.64 65.16
C THR A 44 -10.92 -2.84 66.01
N ALA A 45 -10.33 -1.77 65.48
CA ALA A 45 -10.26 -0.41 66.07
C ALA A 45 -9.25 0.49 65.30
N GLU A 46 -9.76 1.62 64.79
CA GLU A 46 -9.09 2.82 64.22
C GLU A 46 -8.25 3.59 65.28
N PRO A 47 -7.75 4.83 65.01
CA PRO A 47 -6.88 5.32 63.93
C PRO A 47 -5.66 6.10 64.50
N ALA A 48 -4.62 6.36 63.71
CA ALA A 48 -3.80 7.58 63.85
C ALA A 48 -2.79 7.77 62.70
N LEU A 49 -3.09 8.77 61.87
CA LEU A 49 -2.20 9.85 61.43
C LEU A 49 -1.08 9.53 60.43
N GLU A 50 -1.42 9.82 59.17
CA GLU A 50 -0.71 10.77 58.29
C GLU A 50 0.83 10.62 58.19
N ALA A 51 1.24 9.93 57.13
CA ALA A 51 2.15 10.55 56.17
C ALA A 51 1.45 10.45 54.80
N ASP A 52 0.79 11.54 54.39
CA ASP A 52 0.46 11.77 52.98
C ASP A 52 1.80 11.92 52.24
N GLU A 53 2.38 10.80 51.82
CA GLU A 53 3.10 10.76 50.56
C GLU A 53 2.04 10.32 49.54
N LEU A 54 1.63 11.26 48.69
CA LEU A 54 0.96 10.95 47.45
C LEU A 54 1.93 10.07 46.65
N ASP A 55 1.86 8.75 46.85
CA ASP A 55 2.12 7.83 45.75
C ASP A 55 1.16 8.31 44.66
N ASP A 56 1.70 8.93 43.61
CA ASP A 56 0.95 9.15 42.38
C ASP A 56 0.45 7.76 41.97
N GLU A 57 -0.81 7.47 42.29
CA GLU A 57 -1.44 6.18 42.06
C GLU A 57 -1.46 5.99 40.55
N PHE A 58 -0.45 5.28 40.05
CA PHE A 58 -0.33 4.94 38.65
C PHE A 58 -1.61 4.21 38.24
N VAL A 59 -2.49 4.91 37.51
CA VAL A 59 -3.66 4.31 36.88
C VAL A 59 -3.14 3.56 35.66
N SER A 60 -3.08 2.24 35.76
CA SER A 60 -2.75 1.36 34.63
C SER A 60 -3.67 1.68 33.46
N MET A 61 -3.09 1.94 32.28
CA MET A 61 -3.88 2.11 31.05
C MET A 61 -4.55 0.80 30.62
N CYS A 62 -4.31 -0.29 31.35
CA CYS A 62 -4.75 -1.64 31.07
C CYS A 62 -5.79 -2.16 32.06
N GLU A 63 -6.28 -1.32 32.98
CA GLU A 63 -7.29 -1.72 33.96
C GLU A 63 -8.59 -2.13 33.26
N GLY A 64 -8.88 -3.44 33.23
CA GLY A 64 -10.04 -4.03 32.54
C GLY A 64 -9.76 -4.70 31.19
N ALA A 65 -8.51 -4.68 30.69
CA ALA A 65 -8.12 -5.37 29.46
C ALA A 65 -7.79 -6.86 29.73
N GLU A 66 -8.58 -7.79 29.18
CA GLU A 66 -8.25 -9.23 29.25
C GLU A 66 -7.13 -9.59 28.25
N PRO A 67 -6.09 -10.35 28.65
CA PRO A 67 -5.10 -10.88 27.71
C PRO A 67 -5.75 -11.90 26.78
N ARG A 68 -6.07 -11.47 25.55
CA ARG A 68 -6.76 -12.30 24.57
C ARG A 68 -5.81 -13.29 23.87
N ARG A 69 -6.02 -14.59 24.11
CA ARG A 69 -5.63 -15.64 23.16
C ARG A 69 -6.68 -15.71 22.04
N ALA A 70 -6.45 -15.00 20.94
CA ALA A 70 -7.40 -15.03 19.84
C ALA A 70 -7.35 -16.37 19.06
N THR A 71 -8.53 -16.80 18.66
CA THR A 71 -8.81 -17.83 17.67
C THR A 71 -9.04 -17.13 16.34
N ALA A 72 -8.37 -17.59 15.28
CA ALA A 72 -8.61 -17.10 13.93
C ALA A 72 -9.87 -17.76 13.37
N GLU A 73 -10.85 -16.96 12.95
CA GLU A 73 -11.70 -17.18 11.76
C GLU A 73 -12.84 -16.16 11.72
N GLU A 74 -12.66 -15.07 10.97
CA GLU A 74 -13.78 -14.42 10.28
C GLU A 74 -13.38 -14.29 8.81
N ALA A 75 -13.89 -15.22 8.00
CA ALA A 75 -13.82 -15.13 6.55
C ALA A 75 -14.76 -14.01 6.11
N LEU A 76 -14.22 -12.97 5.46
CA LEU A 76 -15.07 -11.93 4.92
C LEU A 76 -16.02 -12.49 3.86
N ALA A 77 -17.31 -12.31 4.09
CA ALA A 77 -18.31 -12.41 3.05
C ALA A 77 -18.15 -11.21 2.10
N VAL A 78 -17.15 -11.27 1.22
CA VAL A 78 -16.95 -10.24 0.18
C VAL A 78 -18.19 -10.23 -0.71
N ALA A 79 -18.78 -9.06 -0.93
CA ALA A 79 -19.91 -8.90 -1.86
C ALA A 79 -19.52 -9.36 -3.27
N ASP A 80 -20.48 -9.81 -4.07
CA ASP A 80 -20.23 -10.10 -5.49
C ASP A 80 -19.88 -8.77 -6.21
N PRO A 81 -18.64 -8.59 -6.69
CA PRO A 81 -18.21 -7.34 -7.31
C PRO A 81 -18.91 -7.10 -8.66
N LEU A 82 -19.42 -8.14 -9.31
CA LEU A 82 -20.18 -8.02 -10.55
C LEU A 82 -21.68 -7.82 -10.30
N ARG A 83 -22.09 -7.63 -9.05
CA ARG A 83 -23.49 -7.37 -8.73
C ARG A 83 -23.91 -6.02 -9.30
N CYS A 84 -24.90 -6.05 -10.18
CA CYS A 84 -25.57 -4.86 -10.67
C CYS A 84 -26.63 -4.42 -9.66
N GLY A 85 -26.50 -3.22 -9.11
CA GLY A 85 -27.57 -2.57 -8.33
C GLY A 85 -28.84 -2.37 -9.16
N GLN A 86 -29.97 -2.14 -8.49
CA GLN A 86 -31.34 -2.20 -9.02
C GLN A 86 -31.59 -1.50 -10.37
N GLU A 87 -32.55 -2.09 -11.10
CA GLU A 87 -33.12 -1.81 -12.42
C GLU A 87 -32.52 -0.65 -13.23
N PRO A 88 -32.15 -0.89 -14.51
CA PRO A 88 -31.82 0.21 -15.41
C PRO A 88 -32.97 1.23 -15.38
N PRO A 89 -32.68 2.55 -15.39
CA PRO A 89 -33.74 3.55 -15.42
C PRO A 89 -34.73 3.18 -16.52
N GLU A 90 -36.04 3.19 -16.23
CA GLU A 90 -37.09 2.90 -17.21
C GLU A 90 -36.79 3.70 -18.50
N ARG A 91 -36.24 3.02 -19.51
CA ARG A 91 -35.94 3.65 -20.79
C ARG A 91 -37.05 3.36 -21.76
N SER A 92 -37.56 4.46 -22.30
CA SER A 92 -38.34 4.48 -23.51
C SER A 92 -37.49 3.86 -24.63
N GLU A 93 -37.94 2.73 -25.14
CA GLU A 93 -37.43 2.11 -26.35
C GLU A 93 -37.84 2.97 -27.57
N THR A 94 -37.32 4.19 -27.65
CA THR A 94 -37.53 5.08 -28.78
C THR A 94 -36.20 5.37 -29.42
N VAL A 95 -35.69 4.38 -30.19
CA VAL A 95 -34.71 4.69 -31.23
C VAL A 95 -35.45 5.58 -32.25
N PRO A 96 -35.12 6.88 -32.35
CA PRO A 96 -35.80 7.73 -33.30
C PRO A 96 -35.51 7.22 -34.70
N PRO A 97 -36.47 7.31 -35.63
CA PRO A 97 -36.29 6.78 -36.97
C PRO A 97 -35.09 7.44 -37.66
N THR A 98 -34.01 6.69 -37.83
CA THR A 98 -32.74 7.17 -38.42
C THR A 98 -32.76 7.20 -39.95
N THR A 99 -33.90 6.89 -40.57
CA THR A 99 -34.03 6.82 -42.03
C THR A 99 -35.02 7.84 -42.57
N ALA A 100 -34.80 8.29 -43.81
CA ALA A 100 -35.72 9.18 -44.50
C ALA A 100 -37.13 8.59 -44.67
N ALA A 101 -37.28 7.25 -44.61
CA ALA A 101 -38.56 6.56 -44.61
C ALA A 101 -39.22 6.60 -43.22
N GLY A 102 -38.45 6.35 -42.15
CA GLY A 102 -38.96 6.44 -40.79
C GLY A 102 -39.37 7.86 -40.40
N CYS A 103 -38.64 8.89 -40.82
CA CYS A 103 -39.05 10.28 -40.58
C CYS A 103 -40.36 10.66 -41.27
N ARG A 104 -40.74 9.99 -42.37
CA ARG A 104 -42.03 10.23 -43.06
C ARG A 104 -43.20 9.61 -42.31
N ALA A 105 -42.95 8.57 -41.52
CA ALA A 105 -43.96 7.90 -40.71
C ALA A 105 -44.33 8.68 -39.43
N LEU A 106 -43.51 9.67 -39.04
CA LEU A 106 -43.77 10.51 -37.86
C LEU A 106 -44.93 11.51 -38.07
N PRO A 107 -45.57 12.00 -36.98
CA PRO A 107 -46.52 13.11 -37.04
C PRO A 107 -45.90 14.37 -37.68
N ALA A 108 -46.72 15.18 -38.35
CA ALA A 108 -46.24 16.34 -39.14
C ALA A 108 -45.35 17.31 -38.34
N ALA A 109 -45.60 17.48 -37.05
CA ALA A 109 -44.83 18.34 -36.14
C ALA A 109 -43.38 17.86 -35.93
N GLU A 110 -43.12 16.55 -36.04
CA GLU A 110 -41.81 15.94 -35.75
C GLU A 110 -40.99 15.64 -37.02
N ARG A 111 -41.64 15.60 -38.19
CA ARG A 111 -40.97 15.27 -39.48
C ARG A 111 -39.85 16.25 -39.82
N GLY A 112 -40.04 17.54 -39.54
CA GLY A 112 -39.06 18.59 -39.85
C GLY A 112 -37.75 18.37 -39.10
N ALA A 113 -37.83 18.19 -37.77
CA ALA A 113 -36.69 17.90 -36.91
C ALA A 113 -36.00 16.58 -37.30
N CYS A 114 -36.78 15.51 -37.53
CA CYS A 114 -36.24 14.22 -37.95
C CYS A 114 -35.51 14.29 -39.30
N THR A 115 -36.10 14.94 -40.31
CA THR A 115 -35.46 15.09 -41.63
C THR A 115 -34.23 16.00 -41.58
N GLY A 116 -34.22 17.02 -40.71
CA GLY A 116 -33.04 17.83 -40.41
C GLY A 116 -31.90 16.97 -39.86
N ARG A 117 -32.16 16.14 -38.86
CA ARG A 117 -31.21 15.18 -38.27
C ARG A 117 -30.64 14.21 -39.32
N VAL A 118 -31.49 13.58 -40.12
CA VAL A 118 -31.04 12.64 -41.17
C VAL A 118 -30.12 13.33 -42.18
N ARG A 119 -30.43 14.57 -42.59
CA ARG A 119 -29.57 15.34 -43.50
C ARG A 119 -28.25 15.73 -42.85
N ALA A 120 -28.26 16.14 -41.58
CA ALA A 120 -27.06 16.48 -40.84
C ALA A 120 -26.13 15.26 -40.72
N LEU A 121 -26.66 14.10 -40.32
CA LEU A 121 -25.91 12.84 -40.27
C LEU A 121 -25.37 12.42 -41.64
N ALA A 122 -26.15 12.60 -42.71
CA ALA A 122 -25.68 12.32 -44.07
C ALA A 122 -24.52 13.24 -44.49
N ARG A 123 -24.54 14.52 -44.09
CA ARG A 123 -23.43 15.46 -44.33
C ARG A 123 -22.21 15.14 -43.48
N ALA A 124 -22.41 14.73 -42.23
CA ALA A 124 -21.36 14.32 -41.32
C ALA A 124 -20.73 12.95 -41.68
N ALA A 125 -21.36 12.15 -42.54
CA ALA A 125 -20.87 10.81 -42.89
C ALA A 125 -19.49 10.80 -43.59
N ALA A 126 -19.21 11.80 -44.43
CA ALA A 126 -17.90 11.92 -45.07
C ALA A 126 -16.77 12.25 -44.07
N PRO A 127 -16.86 13.32 -43.24
CA PRO A 127 -15.86 13.59 -42.23
C PRO A 127 -15.75 12.45 -41.20
N LEU A 128 -16.85 11.81 -40.81
CA LEU A 128 -16.79 10.66 -39.90
C LEU A 128 -15.99 9.47 -40.44
N ARG A 129 -16.15 9.15 -41.72
CA ARG A 129 -15.35 8.08 -42.34
C ARG A 129 -13.87 8.46 -42.39
N ARG A 130 -13.56 9.71 -42.68
CA ARG A 130 -12.18 10.22 -42.66
C ARG A 130 -11.59 10.15 -41.26
N ALA A 131 -12.35 10.58 -40.25
CA ALA A 131 -11.94 10.57 -38.86
C ALA A 131 -11.58 9.16 -38.37
N ARG A 132 -12.47 8.18 -38.60
CA ARG A 132 -12.24 6.78 -38.19
C ARG A 132 -11.10 6.12 -38.97
N ALA A 133 -10.92 6.46 -40.24
CA ALA A 133 -9.81 5.96 -41.04
C ALA A 133 -8.46 6.53 -40.55
N ALA A 134 -8.42 7.83 -40.23
CA ALA A 134 -7.25 8.49 -39.66
C ALA A 134 -6.92 7.93 -38.28
N GLN A 135 -7.92 7.76 -37.42
CA GLN A 135 -7.77 7.12 -36.11
C GLN A 135 -7.21 5.70 -36.22
N ALA A 136 -7.66 4.89 -37.19
CA ALA A 136 -7.13 3.55 -37.40
C ALA A 136 -5.70 3.51 -37.99
N ALA A 137 -5.21 4.65 -38.46
CA ALA A 137 -3.86 4.84 -38.99
C ALA A 137 -2.98 5.70 -38.07
N ASP A 138 -3.44 5.96 -36.84
CA ASP A 138 -2.78 6.82 -35.84
C ASP A 138 -2.44 8.25 -36.33
N ASP A 139 -3.20 8.77 -37.32
CA ASP A 139 -3.15 10.18 -37.75
C ASP A 139 -4.11 11.01 -36.89
N TRP A 140 -3.65 11.38 -35.70
CA TRP A 140 -4.49 12.00 -34.66
C TRP A 140 -4.93 13.43 -34.98
N VAL A 141 -4.10 14.21 -35.68
CA VAL A 141 -4.47 15.55 -36.16
C VAL A 141 -5.68 15.44 -37.09
N THR A 142 -5.57 14.64 -38.16
CA THR A 142 -6.68 14.47 -39.10
C THR A 142 -7.91 13.85 -38.42
N ALA A 143 -7.72 12.93 -37.47
CA ALA A 143 -8.81 12.30 -36.74
C ALA A 143 -9.62 13.32 -35.92
N VAL A 144 -8.96 14.10 -35.07
CA VAL A 144 -9.61 15.07 -34.18
C VAL A 144 -10.25 16.21 -34.97
N GLU A 145 -9.59 16.73 -36.00
CA GLU A 145 -10.17 17.74 -36.90
C GLU A 145 -11.44 17.22 -37.60
N SER A 146 -11.37 16.00 -38.14
CA SER A 146 -12.49 15.40 -38.87
C SER A 146 -13.67 15.06 -37.95
N PHE A 147 -13.42 14.64 -36.70
CA PHE A 147 -14.46 14.47 -35.70
C PHE A 147 -15.09 15.81 -35.28
N SER A 148 -14.28 16.86 -35.12
CA SER A 148 -14.74 18.20 -34.78
C SER A 148 -15.63 18.79 -35.89
N ALA A 149 -15.22 18.64 -37.16
CA ALA A 149 -16.03 19.04 -38.31
C ALA A 149 -17.37 18.27 -38.37
N ALA A 150 -17.39 16.98 -38.04
CA ALA A 150 -18.62 16.21 -37.96
C ALA A 150 -19.55 16.70 -36.84
N LEU A 151 -18.99 17.04 -35.67
CA LEU A 151 -19.73 17.60 -34.54
C LEU A 151 -20.34 18.97 -34.88
N GLU A 152 -19.60 19.85 -35.56
CA GLU A 152 -20.11 21.16 -35.99
C GLU A 152 -21.31 21.04 -36.94
N ILE A 153 -21.23 20.14 -37.93
CA ILE A 153 -22.32 19.88 -38.87
C ILE A 153 -23.60 19.46 -38.13
N VAL A 154 -23.46 18.61 -37.11
CA VAL A 154 -24.57 18.11 -36.30
C VAL A 154 -25.10 19.18 -35.34
N ALA A 155 -24.21 19.97 -34.73
CA ALA A 155 -24.56 21.07 -33.83
C ALA A 155 -25.37 22.18 -34.52
N VAL A 156 -24.99 22.57 -35.75
CA VAL A 156 -25.72 23.56 -36.56
C VAL A 156 -27.16 23.13 -36.82
N ALA A 157 -27.43 21.82 -36.86
CA ALA A 157 -28.76 21.27 -37.03
C ALA A 157 -29.58 21.19 -35.72
N GLY A 158 -29.05 21.68 -34.60
CA GLY A 158 -29.69 21.61 -33.27
C GLY A 158 -29.81 20.19 -32.74
N TYR A 159 -28.99 19.27 -33.24
CA TYR A 159 -29.02 17.85 -32.89
C TYR A 159 -27.77 17.50 -32.08
N GLN A 160 -27.92 16.68 -31.04
CA GLN A 160 -26.80 16.12 -30.28
C GLN A 160 -26.83 14.60 -30.42
N ASP A 161 -25.75 14.04 -30.96
CA ASP A 161 -25.60 12.60 -31.12
C ASP A 161 -24.65 12.07 -30.03
N PRO A 162 -25.13 11.27 -29.06
CA PRO A 162 -24.28 10.77 -27.99
C PRO A 162 -23.16 9.87 -28.51
N GLY A 163 -23.42 9.09 -29.56
CA GLY A 163 -22.43 8.22 -30.17
C GLY A 163 -21.30 9.03 -30.81
N LEU A 164 -21.64 10.07 -31.57
CA LEU A 164 -20.65 10.97 -32.17
C LEU A 164 -19.85 11.74 -31.12
N LYS A 165 -20.53 12.30 -30.11
CA LYS A 165 -19.86 13.03 -29.02
C LYS A 165 -18.88 12.13 -28.27
N GLY A 166 -19.30 10.93 -27.92
CA GLY A 166 -18.45 9.98 -27.22
C GLY A 166 -17.31 9.41 -28.08
N GLU A 167 -17.54 9.15 -29.37
CA GLU A 167 -16.47 8.75 -30.30
C GLU A 167 -15.43 9.87 -30.47
N ALA A 168 -15.87 11.13 -30.58
CA ALA A 168 -14.98 12.29 -30.70
C ALA A 168 -14.18 12.52 -29.40
N ALA A 169 -14.82 12.43 -28.24
CA ALA A 169 -14.14 12.55 -26.94
C ALA A 169 -13.12 11.43 -26.74
N TRP A 170 -13.46 10.19 -27.12
CA TRP A 170 -12.52 9.07 -27.09
C TRP A 170 -11.34 9.26 -28.05
N ALA A 171 -11.58 9.78 -29.26
CA ALA A 171 -10.50 10.10 -30.19
C ALA A 171 -9.56 11.18 -29.64
N ARG A 172 -10.11 12.22 -28.98
CA ARG A 172 -9.30 13.24 -28.29
C ARG A 172 -8.51 12.66 -27.12
N PHE A 173 -9.09 11.77 -26.34
CA PHE A 173 -8.36 11.06 -25.29
C PHE A 173 -7.20 10.24 -25.85
N ARG A 174 -7.43 9.48 -26.93
CA ARG A 174 -6.35 8.73 -27.57
C ARG A 174 -5.28 9.62 -28.21
N ALA A 175 -5.69 10.75 -28.78
CA ALA A 175 -4.76 11.76 -29.28
C ALA A 175 -3.95 12.40 -28.15
N ARG A 176 -4.56 12.63 -26.98
CA ARG A 176 -3.87 13.10 -25.77
C ARG A 176 -2.76 12.14 -25.37
N GLN A 177 -3.11 10.86 -25.21
CA GLN A 177 -2.15 9.81 -24.87
C GLN A 177 -1.00 9.76 -25.90
N TRP A 178 -1.31 9.89 -27.19
CA TRP A 178 -0.28 9.98 -28.22
C TRP A 178 0.60 11.23 -28.11
N CYS A 179 0.01 12.38 -27.77
CA CYS A 179 0.76 13.62 -27.57
C CYS A 179 1.73 13.49 -26.39
N GLU A 180 1.25 12.97 -25.26
CA GLU A 180 2.10 12.67 -24.09
C GLU A 180 3.22 11.71 -24.49
N LEU A 181 2.89 10.63 -25.21
CA LEU A 181 3.84 9.58 -25.60
C LEU A 181 4.91 9.98 -26.61
N THR A 182 4.68 11.01 -27.42
CA THR A 182 5.49 11.25 -28.63
C THR A 182 5.99 12.67 -28.79
N GLN A 183 5.52 13.61 -27.99
CA GLN A 183 5.81 15.03 -28.14
C GLN A 183 6.41 15.59 -26.85
N ASP A 184 7.47 16.39 -26.97
CA ASP A 184 7.94 17.22 -25.87
C ASP A 184 7.01 18.44 -25.74
N LEU A 185 6.05 18.36 -24.80
CA LEU A 185 5.01 19.36 -24.64
C LEU A 185 5.56 20.72 -24.18
N GLU A 186 6.67 20.74 -23.43
CA GLU A 186 7.31 21.98 -22.99
C GLU A 186 8.02 22.67 -24.15
N GLU A 187 8.77 21.91 -24.97
CA GLU A 187 9.40 22.43 -26.16
C GLU A 187 8.35 22.93 -27.17
N LEU A 188 7.27 22.17 -27.38
CA LEU A 188 6.17 22.60 -28.24
C LEU A 188 5.53 23.91 -27.76
N ALA A 189 5.28 24.05 -26.46
CA ALA A 189 4.72 25.28 -25.89
C ALA A 189 5.68 26.47 -26.03
N TYR A 190 6.99 26.25 -25.84
CA TYR A 190 8.00 27.27 -26.05
C TYR A 190 8.07 27.72 -27.52
N GLN A 191 8.05 26.78 -28.46
CA GLN A 191 8.06 27.07 -29.89
C GLN A 191 6.78 27.81 -30.34
N ASP A 192 5.63 27.47 -29.77
CA ASP A 192 4.34 28.10 -30.06
C ASP A 192 4.29 29.57 -29.60
N THR A 193 4.89 29.87 -28.45
CA THR A 193 4.95 31.25 -27.91
C THR A 193 6.03 32.12 -28.56
N ALA A 194 7.04 31.52 -29.19
CA ALA A 194 8.16 32.21 -29.82
C ALA A 194 7.87 32.69 -31.26
N ALA A 195 6.79 32.22 -31.88
CA ALA A 195 6.45 32.54 -33.27
C ALA A 195 5.25 33.50 -33.35
N ASP A 196 5.38 34.62 -34.08
CA ASP A 196 4.23 35.45 -34.54
C ASP A 196 3.41 34.75 -35.65
N GLU A 197 3.49 33.42 -35.76
CA GLU A 197 2.91 32.59 -36.82
C GLU A 197 1.77 31.70 -36.27
N GLU A 198 0.95 31.17 -37.19
CA GLU A 198 -0.16 30.28 -36.83
C GLU A 198 0.38 28.99 -36.19
N PRO A 199 -0.18 28.53 -35.04
CA PRO A 199 0.30 27.36 -34.32
C PRO A 199 0.33 26.13 -35.25
N SER A 200 1.39 25.32 -35.15
CA SER A 200 1.46 24.09 -35.94
C SER A 200 0.27 23.16 -35.59
N PRO A 201 -0.25 22.35 -36.53
CA PRO A 201 -1.39 21.47 -36.26
C PRO A 201 -1.16 20.49 -35.09
N ILE A 202 0.11 20.09 -34.87
CA ILE A 202 0.50 19.24 -33.73
C ILE A 202 0.48 20.04 -32.42
N ALA A 203 1.02 21.26 -32.42
CA ALA A 203 0.96 22.16 -31.26
C ALA A 203 -0.48 22.44 -30.85
N HIS A 204 -1.35 22.76 -31.82
CA HIS A 204 -2.78 22.96 -31.55
C HIS A 204 -3.43 21.70 -30.96
N LEU A 205 -3.16 20.52 -31.53
CA LEU A 205 -3.71 19.25 -31.05
C LEU A 205 -3.30 18.98 -29.59
N CYS A 206 -2.01 19.03 -29.29
CA CYS A 206 -1.44 18.59 -28.02
C CYS A 206 -1.59 19.61 -26.89
N LEU A 207 -1.55 20.91 -27.19
CA LEU A 207 -1.63 21.96 -26.18
C LEU A 207 -3.06 22.46 -25.91
N SER A 208 -4.01 22.22 -26.83
CA SER A 208 -5.35 22.84 -26.71
C SER A 208 -6.52 21.94 -27.10
N ALA A 209 -6.39 21.04 -28.08
CA ALA A 209 -7.54 20.26 -28.57
C ALA A 209 -7.81 18.96 -27.78
N THR A 210 -6.93 18.60 -26.84
CA THR A 210 -6.91 17.33 -26.10
C THR A 210 -6.93 17.52 -24.57
N LEU A 211 -7.44 18.67 -24.10
CA LEU A 211 -7.62 18.96 -22.68
C LEU A 211 -8.51 17.91 -21.99
N ILE A 212 -8.03 17.37 -20.88
CA ILE A 212 -8.68 16.23 -20.20
C ILE A 212 -10.04 16.62 -19.61
N GLU A 213 -10.16 17.84 -19.09
CA GLU A 213 -11.39 18.36 -18.50
C GLU A 213 -12.52 18.44 -19.54
N ASP A 214 -12.19 18.87 -20.77
CA ASP A 214 -13.14 18.94 -21.88
C ASP A 214 -13.57 17.54 -22.36
N ILE A 215 -12.65 16.57 -22.33
CA ILE A 215 -12.92 15.17 -22.68
C ILE A 215 -13.90 14.57 -21.67
N VAL A 216 -13.65 14.74 -20.37
CA VAL A 216 -14.52 14.28 -19.28
C VAL A 216 -15.91 14.90 -19.42
N LEU A 217 -15.97 16.23 -19.57
CA LEU A 217 -17.24 16.95 -19.71
C LEU A 217 -18.06 16.46 -20.91
N GLN A 218 -17.40 16.13 -22.03
CA GLN A 218 -18.09 15.63 -23.22
C GLN A 218 -18.59 14.19 -23.06
N LEU A 219 -17.84 13.33 -22.37
CA LEU A 219 -18.28 11.96 -22.08
C LEU A 219 -19.47 11.95 -21.12
N ASP A 220 -19.46 12.77 -20.07
CA ASP A 220 -20.57 12.92 -19.13
C ASP A 220 -21.82 13.47 -19.84
N ALA A 221 -21.65 14.51 -20.65
CA ALA A 221 -22.75 15.06 -21.45
C ALA A 221 -23.29 14.04 -22.46
N ALA A 222 -22.46 13.14 -22.99
CA ALA A 222 -22.92 12.06 -23.86
C ALA A 222 -23.71 11.01 -23.08
N LEU A 223 -23.23 10.57 -21.91
CA LEU A 223 -23.88 9.59 -21.03
C LEU A 223 -25.26 10.06 -20.51
N ALA A 224 -25.46 11.38 -20.39
CA ALA A 224 -26.74 11.98 -20.02
C ALA A 224 -27.83 11.88 -21.11
N LEU A 225 -27.48 11.54 -22.35
CA LEU A 225 -28.43 11.41 -23.45
C LEU A 225 -29.07 10.02 -23.52
N ASP A 226 -30.26 9.96 -24.13
CA ASP A 226 -30.96 8.70 -24.38
C ASP A 226 -30.26 7.89 -25.50
N MET A 227 -30.03 6.60 -25.24
CA MET A 227 -29.31 5.70 -26.14
C MET A 227 -29.54 4.22 -25.81
N SER A 228 -29.26 3.36 -26.79
CA SER A 228 -29.22 1.90 -26.61
C SER A 228 -28.18 1.48 -25.57
N ASP A 229 -28.43 0.37 -24.87
CA ASP A 229 -27.52 -0.16 -23.86
C ASP A 229 -26.15 -0.52 -24.41
N GLU A 230 -26.05 -1.02 -25.65
CA GLU A 230 -24.76 -1.28 -26.30
C GLU A 230 -23.91 -0.01 -26.40
N ARG A 231 -24.52 1.09 -26.86
CA ARG A 231 -23.83 2.37 -26.97
C ARG A 231 -23.46 2.93 -25.59
N ARG A 232 -24.34 2.79 -24.60
CA ARG A 232 -24.04 3.23 -23.25
C ARG A 232 -22.91 2.43 -22.61
N ALA A 233 -22.89 1.11 -22.79
CA ALA A 233 -21.81 0.25 -22.30
C ALA A 233 -20.44 0.70 -22.85
N MET A 234 -20.38 0.99 -24.14
CA MET A 234 -19.17 1.52 -24.78
C MET A 234 -18.73 2.87 -24.19
N LEU A 235 -19.66 3.81 -23.96
CA LEU A 235 -19.33 5.11 -23.38
C LEU A 235 -18.90 5.01 -21.91
N LEU A 236 -19.55 4.15 -21.12
CA LEU A 236 -19.14 3.86 -19.74
C LEU A 236 -17.74 3.24 -19.69
N TYR A 237 -17.41 2.35 -20.63
CA TYR A 237 -16.07 1.82 -20.77
C TYR A 237 -15.04 2.93 -21.04
N ASN A 238 -15.32 3.80 -22.02
CA ASN A 238 -14.44 4.91 -22.36
C ASN A 238 -14.26 5.89 -21.19
N ALA A 239 -15.34 6.25 -20.51
CA ALA A 239 -15.30 7.12 -19.33
C ALA A 239 -14.52 6.47 -18.17
N GLY A 240 -14.73 5.17 -17.92
CA GLY A 240 -13.96 4.43 -16.93
C GLY A 240 -12.46 4.41 -17.25
N ARG A 241 -12.10 4.22 -18.52
CA ARG A 241 -10.70 4.31 -18.98
C ARG A 241 -10.08 5.70 -18.76
N VAL A 242 -10.84 6.75 -18.99
CA VAL A 242 -10.42 8.16 -18.75
C VAL A 242 -10.26 8.47 -17.26
N ALA A 243 -11.11 7.89 -16.39
CA ALA A 243 -10.98 8.05 -14.94
C ALA A 243 -9.72 7.34 -14.39
N LEU A 244 -9.40 6.15 -14.90
CA LEU A 244 -8.16 5.45 -14.53
C LEU A 244 -6.91 6.24 -14.90
N ASP A 245 -6.92 6.89 -16.06
CA ASP A 245 -5.82 7.73 -16.56
C ASP A 245 -5.59 8.96 -15.66
N GLN A 246 -6.67 9.55 -15.15
CA GLN A 246 -6.66 10.63 -14.15
C GLN A 246 -6.33 10.17 -12.71
N ARG A 247 -5.87 8.93 -12.53
CA ARG A 247 -5.57 8.34 -11.22
C ARG A 247 -6.76 8.32 -10.25
N ASP A 248 -7.98 8.17 -10.78
CA ASP A 248 -9.20 7.92 -9.99
C ASP A 248 -9.70 6.47 -10.20
N PRO A 249 -9.06 5.49 -9.53
CA PRO A 249 -9.39 4.08 -9.71
C PRO A 249 -10.78 3.72 -9.17
N ALA A 250 -11.32 4.46 -8.20
CA ALA A 250 -12.64 4.21 -7.62
C ALA A 250 -13.76 4.56 -8.63
N THR A 251 -13.70 5.76 -9.22
CA THR A 251 -14.65 6.15 -10.27
C THR A 251 -14.48 5.29 -11.51
N GLY A 252 -13.22 4.98 -11.89
CA GLY A 252 -12.92 4.07 -12.99
C GLY A 252 -13.54 2.69 -12.80
N ALA A 253 -13.39 2.08 -11.62
CA ALA A 253 -13.96 0.77 -11.29
C ALA A 253 -15.48 0.77 -11.39
N GLU A 254 -16.15 1.81 -10.88
CA GLU A 254 -17.61 1.91 -10.91
C GLU A 254 -18.16 2.04 -12.33
N LEU A 255 -17.56 2.89 -13.17
CA LEU A 255 -17.96 3.05 -14.57
C LEU A 255 -17.77 1.76 -15.39
N LEU A 256 -16.66 1.05 -15.17
CA LEU A 256 -16.39 -0.25 -15.81
C LEU A 256 -17.37 -1.32 -15.35
N ARG A 257 -17.74 -1.34 -14.06
CA ARG A 257 -18.77 -2.24 -13.52
C ARG A 257 -20.12 -1.96 -14.18
N GLN A 258 -20.54 -0.70 -14.30
CA GLN A 258 -21.78 -0.32 -14.98
C GLN A 258 -21.77 -0.72 -16.46
N SER A 259 -20.62 -0.62 -17.15
CA SER A 259 -20.45 -1.11 -18.52
C SER A 259 -20.70 -2.62 -18.61
N LEU A 260 -20.07 -3.41 -17.73
CA LEU A 260 -20.24 -4.87 -17.65
C LEU A 260 -21.68 -5.28 -17.34
N CYS A 261 -22.39 -4.50 -16.54
CA CYS A 261 -23.80 -4.72 -16.21
C CYS A 261 -24.72 -4.59 -17.43
N LEU A 262 -24.39 -3.69 -18.36
CA LEU A 262 -25.14 -3.54 -19.61
C LEU A 262 -24.72 -4.58 -20.66
N ARG A 263 -23.42 -4.88 -20.72
CA ARG A 263 -22.87 -5.84 -21.68
C ARG A 263 -21.62 -6.53 -21.12
N PRO A 264 -21.64 -7.86 -20.95
CA PRO A 264 -20.44 -8.62 -20.60
C PRO A 264 -19.37 -8.49 -21.69
N ASP A 265 -18.14 -8.20 -21.28
CA ASP A 265 -16.97 -8.10 -22.15
C ASP A 265 -15.71 -8.47 -21.37
N ASP A 266 -14.85 -9.32 -21.93
CA ASP A 266 -13.66 -9.83 -21.23
C ASP A 266 -12.58 -8.75 -21.07
N THR A 267 -12.46 -7.83 -22.03
CA THR A 267 -11.51 -6.70 -21.97
C THR A 267 -11.92 -5.72 -20.89
N VAL A 268 -13.24 -5.44 -20.79
CA VAL A 268 -13.77 -4.59 -19.72
C VAL A 268 -13.60 -5.27 -18.35
N ARG A 269 -13.80 -6.59 -18.27
CA ARG A 269 -13.59 -7.37 -17.05
C ARG A 269 -12.15 -7.28 -16.54
N GLU A 270 -11.19 -7.39 -17.44
CA GLU A 270 -9.77 -7.25 -17.11
C GLU A 270 -9.44 -5.85 -16.58
N HIS A 271 -9.90 -4.80 -17.27
CA HIS A 271 -9.71 -3.43 -16.78
C HIS A 271 -10.41 -3.18 -15.45
N TYR A 272 -11.59 -3.75 -15.24
CA TYR A 272 -12.32 -3.64 -13.97
C TYR A 272 -11.55 -4.31 -12.82
N ALA A 273 -11.00 -5.51 -13.02
CA ALA A 273 -10.17 -6.18 -12.01
C ALA A 273 -8.92 -5.34 -11.66
N ARG A 274 -8.25 -4.77 -12.67
CA ARG A 274 -7.10 -3.89 -12.45
C ARG A 274 -7.48 -2.60 -11.71
N ALA A 275 -8.62 -2.00 -12.04
CA ALA A 275 -9.14 -0.82 -11.34
C ALA A 275 -9.43 -1.10 -9.86
N LEU A 276 -10.04 -2.24 -9.55
CA LEU A 276 -10.26 -2.68 -8.16
C LEU A 276 -8.95 -2.86 -7.39
N TRP A 277 -7.93 -3.43 -8.04
CA TRP A 277 -6.62 -3.59 -7.43
C TRP A 277 -5.97 -2.24 -7.14
N ALA A 278 -5.92 -1.35 -8.12
CA ALA A 278 -5.36 0.00 -7.96
C ALA A 278 -6.12 0.84 -6.91
N ALA A 279 -7.44 0.65 -6.79
CA ALA A 279 -8.22 1.27 -5.72
C ALA A 279 -7.84 0.70 -4.33
N GLY A 280 -7.53 -0.60 -4.26
CA GLY A 280 -6.97 -1.23 -3.06
C GLY A 280 -5.61 -0.63 -2.68
N ASP A 281 -4.71 -0.49 -3.65
CA ASP A 281 -3.37 0.09 -3.43
C ASP A 281 -3.48 1.54 -2.90
N ALA A 282 -4.38 2.34 -3.49
CA ALA A 282 -4.62 3.72 -3.06
C ALA A 282 -5.18 3.82 -1.62
N GLN A 283 -5.92 2.81 -1.16
CA GLN A 283 -6.52 2.79 0.17
C GLN A 283 -5.68 2.07 1.22
N SER A 284 -4.68 1.27 0.83
CA SER A 284 -4.04 0.32 1.76
C SER A 284 -3.34 0.97 2.95
N GLY A 285 -2.88 2.22 2.82
CA GLY A 285 -2.27 2.95 3.93
C GLY A 285 -3.28 3.50 4.94
N ALA A 286 -4.42 4.02 4.47
CA ALA A 286 -5.42 4.69 5.32
C ALA A 286 -6.55 3.76 5.79
N GLU A 287 -7.00 2.84 4.94
CA GLU A 287 -8.14 1.95 5.18
C GLU A 287 -7.79 0.50 4.76
N PRO A 288 -6.96 -0.21 5.54
CA PRO A 288 -6.41 -1.51 5.15
C PRO A 288 -7.50 -2.59 4.98
N ASP A 289 -8.57 -2.56 5.76
CA ASP A 289 -9.68 -3.50 5.60
C ASP A 289 -10.54 -3.24 4.35
N ALA A 290 -10.72 -1.97 3.97
CA ALA A 290 -11.38 -1.61 2.72
C ALA A 290 -10.53 -2.06 1.51
N ALA A 291 -9.22 -1.80 1.55
CA ALA A 291 -8.27 -2.26 0.53
C ALA A 291 -8.30 -3.78 0.35
N ARG A 292 -8.36 -4.54 1.46
CA ARG A 292 -8.46 -6.01 1.43
C ARG A 292 -9.72 -6.50 0.74
N VAL A 293 -10.86 -5.85 0.97
CA VAL A 293 -12.11 -6.16 0.26
C VAL A 293 -11.92 -5.96 -1.24
N LEU A 294 -11.26 -4.87 -1.65
CA LEU A 294 -11.01 -4.54 -3.05
C LEU A 294 -10.07 -5.56 -3.74
N TYR A 295 -8.98 -5.99 -3.09
CA TYR A 295 -8.12 -7.04 -3.63
C TYR A 295 -8.86 -8.37 -3.80
N ALA A 296 -9.66 -8.75 -2.80
CA ALA A 296 -10.47 -9.97 -2.88
C ALA A 296 -11.54 -9.88 -3.97
N GLN A 297 -12.14 -8.70 -4.18
CA GLN A 297 -13.05 -8.45 -5.29
C GLN A 297 -12.34 -8.55 -6.65
N SER A 298 -11.15 -7.98 -6.78
CA SER A 298 -10.33 -8.06 -8.00
C SER A 298 -10.08 -9.52 -8.40
N LEU A 299 -9.62 -10.36 -7.45
CA LEU A 299 -9.36 -11.78 -7.69
C LEU A 299 -10.61 -12.60 -8.00
N ARG A 300 -11.79 -12.18 -7.52
CA ARG A 300 -13.07 -12.79 -7.91
C ARG A 300 -13.44 -12.47 -9.34
N VAL A 301 -13.13 -11.26 -9.81
CA VAL A 301 -13.40 -10.80 -11.18
C VAL A 301 -12.43 -11.45 -12.17
N LEU A 302 -11.14 -11.45 -11.86
CA LEU A 302 -10.09 -12.06 -12.68
C LEU A 302 -9.10 -12.79 -11.77
N PRO A 303 -9.22 -14.12 -11.64
CA PRO A 303 -8.30 -14.90 -10.82
C PRO A 303 -6.87 -14.83 -11.36
N ASP A 304 -5.94 -14.43 -10.51
CA ASP A 304 -4.50 -14.40 -10.79
C ASP A 304 -3.72 -15.09 -9.66
N ALA A 305 -2.74 -15.91 -10.01
CA ALA A 305 -1.96 -16.68 -9.04
C ALA A 305 -1.01 -15.80 -8.21
N ARG A 306 -0.45 -14.75 -8.82
CA ARG A 306 0.41 -13.80 -8.11
C ARG A 306 -0.41 -12.93 -7.16
N GLY A 307 -1.53 -12.40 -7.63
CA GLY A 307 -2.48 -11.66 -6.80
C GLY A 307 -3.06 -12.52 -5.66
N ALA A 308 -3.32 -13.81 -5.89
CA ALA A 308 -3.77 -14.73 -4.83
C ALA A 308 -2.68 -15.00 -3.77
N ALA A 309 -1.43 -15.16 -4.18
CA ALA A 309 -0.31 -15.23 -3.25
C ALA A 309 -0.19 -13.93 -2.45
N ALA A 310 -0.37 -12.79 -3.12
CA ALA A 310 -0.34 -11.50 -2.48
C ALA A 310 -1.45 -11.32 -1.43
N VAL A 311 -2.71 -11.62 -1.76
CA VAL A 311 -3.80 -11.59 -0.77
C VAL A 311 -3.57 -12.59 0.37
N ALA A 312 -2.94 -13.73 0.12
CA ALA A 312 -2.59 -14.67 1.19
C ALA A 312 -1.52 -14.09 2.15
N GLU A 313 -0.55 -13.35 1.65
CA GLU A 313 0.45 -12.65 2.48
C GLU A 313 -0.19 -11.53 3.30
N ILE A 314 -1.09 -10.76 2.70
CA ILE A 314 -1.95 -9.76 3.37
C ILE A 314 -2.72 -10.42 4.53
N GLU A 315 -3.46 -11.50 4.26
CA GLU A 315 -4.23 -12.19 5.30
C GLU A 315 -3.33 -12.83 6.38
N GLN A 316 -2.12 -13.29 6.02
CA GLN A 316 -1.14 -13.76 7.01
C GLN A 316 -0.66 -12.61 7.91
N ALA A 317 -0.35 -11.45 7.35
CA ALA A 317 0.06 -10.27 8.11
C ALA A 317 -1.06 -9.76 9.04
N ARG A 318 -2.34 -9.92 8.67
CA ARG A 318 -3.49 -9.62 9.54
C ARG A 318 -3.56 -10.51 10.78
N VAL A 319 -3.25 -11.80 10.59
CA VAL A 319 -3.30 -12.82 11.65
C VAL A 319 -2.06 -12.73 12.55
N ARG A 320 -0.94 -12.18 12.04
CA ARG A 320 0.20 -11.83 12.87
C ARG A 320 -0.26 -10.79 13.90
N ARG A 321 -0.19 -11.18 15.17
CA ARG A 321 -0.37 -10.25 16.28
C ARG A 321 0.96 -9.59 16.58
N PHE A 322 0.89 -8.46 17.28
CA PHE A 322 2.04 -7.93 17.99
C PHE A 322 2.69 -9.06 18.81
N ALA A 323 3.97 -9.29 18.57
CA ALA A 323 4.78 -10.25 19.28
C ALA A 323 6.16 -9.66 19.50
N LEU A 324 6.64 -9.80 20.73
CA LEU A 324 8.05 -9.56 21.05
C LEU A 324 8.81 -10.83 20.73
N GLU A 325 9.83 -10.69 19.89
CA GLU A 325 10.76 -11.77 19.53
C GLU A 325 12.08 -11.55 20.27
N SER A 326 12.87 -12.61 20.46
CA SER A 326 14.20 -12.46 21.04
C SER A 326 15.06 -11.58 20.12
N ALA A 327 15.64 -10.51 20.67
CA ALA A 327 16.51 -9.64 19.90
C ALA A 327 17.75 -10.40 19.41
N ASP A 328 18.11 -10.21 18.14
CA ASP A 328 19.37 -10.70 17.60
C ASP A 328 20.53 -10.00 18.33
N VAL A 329 21.49 -10.79 18.81
CA VAL A 329 22.71 -10.24 19.40
C VAL A 329 23.55 -9.64 18.26
N PRO A 330 23.90 -8.34 18.30
CA PRO A 330 24.73 -7.74 17.26
C PRO A 330 26.03 -8.55 17.07
N ARG A 331 26.48 -8.69 15.81
CA ARG A 331 27.72 -9.43 15.49
C ARG A 331 28.97 -8.81 16.15
N VAL A 332 28.89 -7.53 16.52
CA VAL A 332 29.94 -6.73 17.17
C VAL A 332 29.77 -6.78 18.69
N ALA A 333 29.84 -7.98 19.29
CA ALA A 333 29.59 -8.20 20.71
C ALA A 333 30.83 -7.95 21.62
N ASP A 334 31.77 -7.12 21.16
CA ASP A 334 33.00 -6.79 21.88
C ASP A 334 32.82 -5.52 22.73
N ILE A 335 33.43 -5.52 23.92
CA ILE A 335 33.52 -4.33 24.77
C ILE A 335 34.80 -3.60 24.38
N TYR A 336 34.65 -2.37 23.91
CA TYR A 336 35.76 -1.51 23.51
C TYR A 336 36.17 -0.59 24.66
N PRO A 337 37.47 -0.35 24.88
CA PRO A 337 37.95 0.54 25.94
C PRO A 337 37.37 1.96 25.91
N ASN A 338 37.12 2.50 24.72
CA ASN A 338 36.61 3.86 24.52
C ASN A 338 35.81 3.96 23.20
N LEU A 339 35.15 5.10 23.01
CA LEU A 339 34.34 5.37 21.82
C LEU A 339 35.17 5.33 20.54
N ASP A 340 36.38 5.90 20.54
CA ASP A 340 37.24 5.95 19.36
C ASP A 340 37.61 4.54 18.85
N GLU A 341 37.88 3.61 19.77
CA GLU A 341 38.16 2.21 19.43
C GLU A 341 36.94 1.48 18.88
N LEU A 342 35.75 1.74 19.43
CA LEU A 342 34.50 1.23 18.86
C LEU A 342 34.29 1.79 17.44
N CYS A 343 34.48 3.10 17.27
CA CYS A 343 34.34 3.79 15.99
C CYS A 343 35.25 3.22 14.91
N ARG A 344 36.54 3.04 15.19
CA ARG A 344 37.48 2.39 14.27
C ARG A 344 37.06 0.97 13.93
N ALA A 345 36.56 0.22 14.91
CA ALA A 345 36.10 -1.15 14.69
C ALA A 345 34.85 -1.23 13.80
N LEU A 346 33.94 -0.26 13.91
CA LEU A 346 32.74 -0.16 13.07
C LEU A 346 33.04 0.38 11.66
N LEU A 347 34.03 1.26 11.53
CA LEU A 347 34.46 1.79 10.22
C LEU A 347 35.29 0.79 9.41
N ALA A 348 36.13 -0.01 10.07
CA ALA A 348 37.07 -0.90 9.39
C ALA A 348 36.44 -1.83 8.32
N PRO A 349 35.22 -2.39 8.51
CA PRO A 349 34.55 -3.19 7.49
C PRO A 349 34.03 -2.39 6.28
N LEU A 350 33.83 -1.07 6.41
CA LEU A 350 33.28 -0.20 5.37
C LEU A 350 34.36 0.37 4.44
N LEU A 351 35.63 0.23 4.81
CA LEU A 351 36.74 0.85 4.11
C LEU A 351 37.50 -0.14 3.25
N ASN A 352 37.82 0.27 2.03
CA ASN A 352 38.69 -0.48 1.13
C ASN A 352 40.19 -0.29 1.47
N GLU A 353 40.54 0.79 2.18
CA GLU A 353 41.91 1.11 2.61
C GLU A 353 41.92 1.57 4.09
N PRO A 354 43.02 1.38 4.84
CA PRO A 354 43.10 1.84 6.23
C PRO A 354 43.01 3.37 6.32
N LEU A 355 42.14 3.90 7.19
CA LEU A 355 42.06 5.33 7.51
C LEU A 355 43.42 5.86 8.00
N ALA A 356 43.77 7.08 7.59
CA ALA A 356 44.84 7.82 8.25
C ALA A 356 44.37 8.22 9.66
N PRO A 357 45.26 8.23 10.68
CA PRO A 357 44.87 8.45 12.08
C PRO A 357 44.13 9.77 12.37
N ASP A 358 44.30 10.77 11.50
CA ASP A 358 43.68 12.09 11.64
C ASP A 358 42.28 12.16 11.00
N ASP A 359 41.93 11.21 10.11
CA ASP A 359 40.62 11.12 9.47
C ASP A 359 39.61 10.31 10.32
N ASP A 360 40.07 9.61 11.36
CA ASP A 360 39.26 8.82 12.30
C ASP A 360 38.30 9.67 13.17
N VAL A 361 38.60 10.96 13.37
CA VAL A 361 37.98 11.79 14.43
C VAL A 361 36.63 12.38 14.01
N HIS A 362 36.28 12.34 12.72
CA HIS A 362 35.05 12.97 12.20
C HIS A 362 34.03 11.98 11.64
N ALA A 363 34.33 10.68 11.66
CA ALA A 363 33.47 9.64 11.09
C ALA A 363 32.42 9.11 12.08
N CYS A 364 32.49 9.51 13.36
CA CYS A 364 31.53 9.17 14.39
C CYS A 364 30.96 10.42 15.05
N ASP A 365 29.64 10.54 15.06
CA ASP A 365 28.92 11.54 15.85
C ASP A 365 28.08 10.81 16.92
N VAL A 366 28.18 11.25 18.18
CA VAL A 366 27.47 10.62 19.29
C VAL A 366 26.63 11.67 19.99
N ASP A 367 25.35 11.34 20.15
CA ASP A 367 24.39 12.16 20.86
C ASP A 367 24.72 12.25 22.37
N THR A 368 23.89 12.99 23.10
CA THR A 368 24.05 13.12 24.55
C THR A 368 23.90 11.75 25.22
N TRP A 369 24.77 11.47 26.20
CA TRP A 369 24.70 10.23 26.98
C TRP A 369 23.63 10.35 28.06
N ASP A 370 22.63 9.49 27.97
CA ASP A 370 21.61 9.32 28.99
C ASP A 370 22.06 8.30 30.03
N THR A 371 22.08 8.70 31.29
CA THR A 371 22.61 7.88 32.38
C THR A 371 21.49 7.07 33.03
N ILE A 372 21.74 5.78 33.20
CA ILE A 372 20.77 4.83 33.75
C ILE A 372 21.22 4.47 35.16
N ALA A 373 20.41 4.91 36.12
CA ALA A 373 20.64 4.64 37.53
C ALA A 373 19.89 3.37 37.95
N ARG A 374 20.46 2.64 38.90
CA ARG A 374 19.78 1.56 39.62
C ARG A 374 19.98 1.81 41.10
N ASP A 375 18.87 1.86 41.84
CA ASP A 375 18.88 2.17 43.28
C ASP A 375 19.60 3.51 43.58
N GLY A 376 19.48 4.49 42.68
CA GLY A 376 20.12 5.81 42.80
C GLY A 376 21.60 5.87 42.38
N GLU A 377 22.21 4.76 41.98
CA GLU A 377 23.61 4.70 41.54
C GLU A 377 23.72 4.52 40.01
N PRO A 378 24.55 5.32 39.30
CA PRO A 378 24.71 5.21 37.86
C PRO A 378 25.38 3.88 37.49
N THR A 379 24.68 3.05 36.71
CA THR A 379 25.16 1.71 36.34
C THR A 379 25.76 1.67 34.94
N TRP A 380 25.12 2.32 33.98
CA TRP A 380 25.56 2.44 32.61
C TRP A 380 24.91 3.67 31.95
N ALA A 381 25.34 4.02 30.74
CA ALA A 381 24.75 5.09 29.96
C ALA A 381 24.48 4.63 28.53
N VAL A 382 23.51 5.26 27.86
CA VAL A 382 23.11 4.97 26.48
C VAL A 382 23.19 6.22 25.62
N ALA A 383 23.52 6.08 24.34
CA ALA A 383 23.49 7.16 23.36
C ALA A 383 23.25 6.60 21.95
N VAL A 384 22.81 7.46 21.04
CA VAL A 384 22.79 7.16 19.60
C VAL A 384 24.15 7.54 19.01
N LEU A 385 24.74 6.62 18.28
CA LEU A 385 25.97 6.79 17.51
C LEU A 385 25.61 6.79 16.03
N ARG A 386 25.96 7.86 15.33
CA ARG A 386 25.93 7.95 13.87
C ARG A 386 27.33 7.75 13.33
N LEU A 387 27.46 6.77 12.47
CA LEU A 387 28.68 6.48 11.73
C LEU A 387 28.52 6.99 10.31
N THR A 388 29.52 7.72 9.81
CA THR A 388 29.58 8.16 8.42
C THR A 388 30.92 7.75 7.84
N SER A 389 30.88 6.91 6.79
CA SER A 389 32.04 6.55 6.00
C SER A 389 32.54 7.79 5.23
N PRO A 390 33.86 7.95 5.04
CA PRO A 390 34.38 8.84 4.00
C PRO A 390 33.82 8.44 2.63
N GLU A 391 33.59 9.44 1.76
CA GLU A 391 32.89 9.30 0.47
C GLU A 391 33.38 8.10 -0.36
N LEU A 392 32.46 7.17 -0.66
CA LEU A 392 32.64 6.14 -1.67
C LEU A 392 32.13 6.65 -3.02
N TYR A 393 32.31 5.87 -4.09
CA TYR A 393 31.91 6.26 -5.46
C TYR A 393 30.41 6.57 -5.58
N ASP A 394 29.57 6.00 -4.71
CA ASP A 394 28.12 6.21 -4.62
C ASP A 394 27.73 7.14 -3.44
N GLY A 395 28.67 7.94 -2.93
CA GLY A 395 28.52 8.90 -1.83
C GLY A 395 28.84 8.35 -0.44
N PRO A 396 28.58 9.12 0.64
CA PRO A 396 28.81 8.68 2.00
C PRO A 396 27.80 7.60 2.40
N GLU A 397 28.31 6.45 2.85
CA GLU A 397 27.50 5.43 3.52
C GLU A 397 27.54 5.67 5.04
N GLY A 398 26.38 5.64 5.66
CA GLY A 398 26.24 5.77 7.10
C GLY A 398 25.61 4.54 7.75
N ALA A 399 25.73 4.47 9.06
CA ALA A 399 24.97 3.53 9.86
C ALA A 399 24.68 4.14 11.23
N GLN A 400 23.47 3.90 11.74
CA GLN A 400 23.10 4.34 13.07
C GLN A 400 23.06 3.16 14.04
N TYR A 401 23.60 3.39 15.23
CA TYR A 401 23.67 2.42 16.31
C TYR A 401 23.16 3.05 17.60
N VAL A 402 22.59 2.23 18.48
CA VAL A 402 22.49 2.58 19.89
C VAL A 402 23.66 1.92 20.61
N VAL A 403 24.41 2.71 21.37
CA VAL A 403 25.61 2.29 22.10
C VAL A 403 25.41 2.42 23.61
N ALA A 404 26.04 1.52 24.36
CA ALA A 404 26.09 1.57 25.80
C ALA A 404 27.51 1.83 26.30
N ARG A 405 27.64 2.61 27.38
CA ARG A 405 28.88 2.83 28.12
C ARG A 405 28.76 2.32 29.53
N THR A 406 29.77 1.57 29.96
CA THR A 406 29.92 1.02 31.31
C THR A 406 31.30 1.35 31.85
N THR A 407 31.59 0.97 33.09
CA THR A 407 32.96 1.05 33.65
C THR A 407 33.95 0.12 32.94
N ALA A 408 33.47 -0.90 32.23
CA ALA A 408 34.31 -1.83 31.46
C ALA A 408 34.65 -1.31 30.06
N GLY A 409 33.91 -0.32 29.55
CA GLY A 409 34.06 0.20 28.18
C GLY A 409 32.73 0.50 27.50
N VAL A 410 32.79 0.71 26.18
CA VAL A 410 31.69 1.04 25.27
C VAL A 410 31.36 -0.17 24.39
N MET A 411 30.09 -0.38 24.05
CA MET A 411 29.63 -1.47 23.18
C MET A 411 28.39 -1.08 22.38
N VAL A 412 28.11 -1.81 21.29
CA VAL A 412 26.86 -1.68 20.52
C VAL A 412 25.74 -2.45 21.22
N LEU A 413 24.61 -1.80 21.46
CA LEU A 413 23.38 -2.44 21.91
C LEU A 413 22.54 -2.94 20.74
N GLN A 414 22.34 -2.08 19.76
CA GLN A 414 21.43 -2.30 18.64
C GLN A 414 21.95 -1.57 17.39
N GLU A 415 22.02 -2.27 16.26
CA GLU A 415 22.16 -1.65 14.94
C GLU A 415 20.76 -1.23 14.47
N LEU A 416 20.57 0.05 14.20
CA LEU A 416 19.27 0.60 13.81
C LEU A 416 19.04 0.41 12.30
N GLY A 417 20.10 0.54 11.52
CA GLY A 417 20.10 0.37 10.08
C GLY A 417 21.23 1.14 9.42
N ARG A 418 21.26 1.08 8.09
CA ARG A 418 22.18 1.81 7.23
C ARG A 418 21.53 3.06 6.68
N GLU A 419 22.36 4.01 6.28
CA GLU A 419 21.95 5.24 5.62
C GLU A 419 22.74 5.39 4.32
N HIS A 420 22.03 5.58 3.21
CA HIS A 420 22.64 5.82 1.90
C HIS A 420 22.11 7.13 1.34
N GLY A 421 22.84 8.24 1.55
CA GLY A 421 22.34 9.58 1.21
C GLY A 421 22.32 9.88 -0.29
N ASP A 422 23.30 9.39 -1.04
CA ASP A 422 23.58 9.88 -2.41
C ASP A 422 23.51 8.80 -3.50
N SER A 423 23.11 7.59 -3.15
CA SER A 423 22.98 6.50 -4.11
C SER A 423 21.67 6.64 -4.90
N ARG A 424 21.78 6.48 -6.22
CA ARG A 424 20.64 6.49 -7.18
C ARG A 424 20.13 5.09 -7.53
N ARG A 425 20.63 4.07 -6.82
CA ARG A 425 20.27 2.65 -7.02
C ARG A 425 19.67 2.01 -5.78
N GLU A 426 20.27 2.30 -4.64
CA GLU A 426 19.90 1.73 -3.35
C GLU A 426 19.93 2.87 -2.34
N ASN A 427 18.82 3.10 -1.66
CA ASN A 427 18.72 4.03 -0.56
C ASN A 427 18.40 3.24 0.70
N ALA A 428 18.91 3.70 1.84
CA ALA A 428 18.49 3.20 3.13
C ALA A 428 18.43 4.38 4.07
N TYR A 429 17.57 4.29 5.07
CA TYR A 429 17.39 5.36 6.02
C TYR A 429 17.07 4.84 7.41
N VAL A 430 17.46 5.64 8.39
CA VAL A 430 17.05 5.50 9.79
C VAL A 430 16.54 6.86 10.26
N ASP A 431 15.32 6.90 10.79
CA ASP A 431 14.75 8.16 11.31
C ASP A 431 13.87 7.91 12.54
N ARG A 432 13.48 8.98 13.22
CA ARG A 432 12.63 8.99 14.42
C ARG A 432 13.16 8.08 15.52
N VAL A 433 14.48 8.03 15.66
CA VAL A 433 15.14 7.31 16.73
C VAL A 433 14.76 7.97 18.05
N SER A 434 14.15 7.20 18.94
CA SER A 434 13.80 7.60 20.29
C SER A 434 14.33 6.56 21.27
N VAL A 435 14.95 7.05 22.34
CA VAL A 435 15.47 6.26 23.45
C VAL A 435 14.74 6.71 24.70
N GLU A 436 13.99 5.81 25.30
CA GLU A 436 13.20 6.07 26.49
C GLU A 436 13.76 5.27 27.68
N ILE A 437 14.02 5.96 28.80
CA ILE A 437 14.56 5.35 30.02
C ILE A 437 13.40 4.88 30.89
N LEU A 438 13.52 3.66 31.43
CA LEU A 438 12.50 3.00 32.24
C LEU A 438 13.00 2.83 33.67
N ASP A 439 12.75 3.83 34.52
CA ASP A 439 13.41 4.01 35.83
C ASP A 439 13.11 2.90 36.87
N ASP A 440 12.03 2.15 36.72
CA ASP A 440 11.59 1.09 37.67
C ASP A 440 11.70 -0.35 37.13
N THR A 441 12.39 -0.56 36.00
CA THR A 441 12.53 -1.90 35.39
C THR A 441 13.98 -2.42 35.46
N PRO A 442 14.34 -3.23 36.48
CA PRO A 442 15.73 -3.65 36.71
C PRO A 442 16.34 -4.54 35.62
N ARG A 443 15.58 -4.93 34.59
CA ARG A 443 16.04 -5.77 33.46
C ARG A 443 15.86 -5.14 32.09
N ALA A 444 14.93 -4.22 31.90
CA ALA A 444 14.68 -3.58 30.60
C ALA A 444 14.63 -2.06 30.78
N SER A 445 15.76 -1.48 31.16
CA SER A 445 15.86 -0.08 31.55
C SER A 445 15.79 0.91 30.38
N VAL A 446 15.73 0.41 29.13
CA VAL A 446 15.66 1.24 27.91
C VAL A 446 14.73 0.63 26.88
N ALA A 447 13.83 1.44 26.34
CA ALA A 447 13.10 1.15 25.11
C ALA A 447 13.66 2.00 23.96
N ILE A 448 13.87 1.37 22.81
CA ILE A 448 14.39 2.03 21.60
C ILE A 448 13.33 1.86 20.53
N THR A 449 12.81 2.97 19.99
CA THR A 449 11.93 2.95 18.82
C THR A 449 12.56 3.71 17.68
N TRP A 450 12.44 3.19 16.46
CA TRP A 450 12.97 3.86 15.27
C TRP A 450 12.24 3.40 14.01
N ASN A 451 12.38 4.19 12.95
CA ASN A 451 11.99 3.79 11.61
C ASN A 451 13.25 3.37 10.86
N ALA A 452 13.19 2.24 10.16
CA ALA A 452 14.24 1.82 9.25
C ALA A 452 13.61 1.30 7.97
N GLY A 453 14.21 1.67 6.84
CA GLY A 453 13.78 1.21 5.54
C GLY A 453 14.90 1.21 4.52
N GLU A 454 14.62 0.49 3.44
CA GLU A 454 15.47 0.37 2.27
C GLU A 454 14.62 0.64 1.05
N ALA A 455 15.21 1.30 0.06
CA ALA A 455 14.61 1.49 -1.23
C ALA A 455 15.58 1.04 -2.32
N SER A 456 15.08 0.34 -3.31
CA SER A 456 15.85 0.05 -4.52
C SER A 456 15.21 0.76 -5.70
N ALA A 457 16.02 1.44 -6.50
CA ALA A 457 15.58 2.01 -7.75
C ALA A 457 15.18 0.88 -8.70
N SER A 458 13.90 0.85 -9.07
CA SER A 458 13.38 0.02 -10.14
C SER A 458 13.07 0.94 -11.30
N ASP A 459 13.98 1.00 -12.27
CA ASP A 459 13.92 1.91 -13.40
C ASP A 459 13.69 3.37 -12.97
N CYS A 460 12.45 3.83 -13.07
CA CYS A 460 12.00 5.22 -12.90
C CYS A 460 11.28 5.50 -11.59
N ASP A 461 11.24 4.52 -10.69
CA ASP A 461 10.58 4.66 -9.41
C ASP A 461 11.42 3.98 -8.33
N TRP A 462 11.17 4.35 -7.08
CA TRP A 462 11.79 3.72 -5.93
C TRP A 462 10.86 2.66 -5.37
N ASP A 463 11.31 1.41 -5.35
CA ASP A 463 10.68 0.36 -4.57
C ASP A 463 11.14 0.49 -3.13
N ALA A 464 10.37 1.24 -2.36
CA ALA A 464 10.64 1.56 -0.96
C ALA A 464 9.88 0.63 -0.03
N SER A 465 10.59 0.08 0.95
CA SER A 465 10.00 -0.64 2.07
C SER A 465 10.57 -0.10 3.37
N ALA A 466 9.69 0.20 4.31
CA ALA A 466 10.11 0.70 5.60
C ALA A 466 9.21 0.22 6.72
N SER A 467 9.79 0.13 7.90
CA SER A 467 9.10 -0.36 9.09
C SER A 467 9.46 0.45 10.32
N ALA A 468 8.45 0.72 11.15
CA ALA A 468 8.66 1.10 12.53
C ALA A 468 9.10 -0.13 13.33
N ARG A 469 10.03 0.07 14.26
CA ARG A 469 10.64 -1.00 15.06
C ARG A 469 10.74 -0.59 16.52
N LEU A 470 10.76 -1.61 17.38
CA LEU A 470 10.96 -1.50 18.83
C LEU A 470 12.05 -2.47 19.26
N SER A 471 12.87 -2.07 20.22
CA SER A 471 13.74 -2.96 20.99
C SER A 471 13.72 -2.61 22.48
N LEU A 472 13.71 -3.64 23.33
CA LEU A 472 13.78 -3.52 24.78
C LEU A 472 15.14 -4.01 25.26
N CYS A 473 15.86 -3.14 25.95
CA CYS A 473 17.24 -3.34 26.34
C CYS A 473 17.46 -3.00 27.81
N GLY A 474 18.50 -3.58 28.41
CA GLY A 474 18.77 -3.41 29.83
C GLY A 474 19.90 -4.30 30.32
N TRP A 475 20.04 -4.41 31.64
CA TRP A 475 21.17 -5.09 32.27
C TRP A 475 20.91 -6.60 32.45
N ASP A 476 21.75 -7.45 31.86
CA ASP A 476 21.60 -8.91 31.96
C ASP A 476 22.31 -9.54 33.18
N GLY A 477 22.85 -8.70 34.06
CA GLY A 477 23.69 -9.10 35.20
C GLY A 477 25.19 -9.01 34.92
N ARG A 478 25.61 -8.89 33.67
CA ARG A 478 27.03 -8.74 33.28
C ARG A 478 27.29 -7.55 32.37
N ARG A 479 26.39 -7.31 31.41
CA ARG A 479 26.49 -6.20 30.47
C ARG A 479 25.11 -5.74 29.99
N PRO A 480 25.00 -4.50 29.48
CA PRO A 480 23.82 -4.05 28.77
C PRO A 480 23.59 -4.92 27.51
N ARG A 481 22.33 -5.29 27.24
CA ARG A 481 21.93 -5.97 25.99
C ARG A 481 20.47 -5.74 25.67
N CYS A 482 20.09 -5.93 24.41
CA CYS A 482 18.69 -6.03 24.01
C CYS A 482 18.18 -7.47 24.18
N PHE A 483 16.97 -7.63 24.71
CA PHE A 483 16.37 -8.93 25.01
C PHE A 483 15.21 -9.24 24.08
N ALA A 484 14.52 -8.19 23.63
CA ALA A 484 13.34 -8.31 22.81
C ALA A 484 13.31 -7.25 21.71
N SER A 485 12.75 -7.61 20.56
CA SER A 485 12.50 -6.70 19.44
C SER A 485 11.13 -6.98 18.83
N ALA A 486 10.54 -5.98 18.20
CA ALA A 486 9.31 -6.12 17.43
C ALA A 486 9.33 -5.22 16.19
N VAL A 487 8.72 -5.72 15.12
CA VAL A 487 8.36 -4.89 13.96
C VAL A 487 6.95 -4.36 14.21
N LEU A 488 6.85 -3.04 14.30
CA LEU A 488 5.61 -2.33 14.63
C LEU A 488 4.71 -2.12 13.41
N GLY A 489 5.20 -2.35 12.20
CA GLY A 489 4.41 -2.20 10.99
C GLY A 489 5.07 -1.25 10.00
N PRO A 490 4.43 -1.02 8.84
CA PRO A 490 4.99 -0.25 7.76
C PRO A 490 4.93 1.23 8.08
N VAL A 491 5.90 1.99 7.60
CA VAL A 491 5.88 3.46 7.67
C VAL A 491 6.11 4.04 6.29
N ASP A 492 5.53 5.20 6.03
CA ASP A 492 5.76 5.90 4.77
C ASP A 492 7.22 6.32 4.68
N TYR A 493 7.86 5.90 3.59
CA TYR A 493 9.15 6.43 3.18
C TYR A 493 8.93 7.41 2.04
N GLY A 494 9.03 8.70 2.34
CA GLY A 494 8.75 9.77 1.40
C GLY A 494 9.87 9.99 0.37
N SER A 495 9.49 10.12 -0.90
CA SER A 495 10.37 10.41 -2.04
C SER A 495 11.17 11.70 -1.90
N GLU A 496 10.77 12.63 -1.03
CA GLU A 496 11.45 13.91 -0.81
C GLU A 496 12.90 13.76 -0.30
N THR A 497 13.23 12.59 0.25
CA THR A 497 14.59 12.27 0.73
C THR A 497 15.42 11.48 -0.29
N MET A 498 14.82 11.02 -1.38
CA MET A 498 15.48 10.20 -2.38
C MET A 498 15.97 11.06 -3.54
N LEU A 499 17.20 10.81 -3.99
CA LEU A 499 17.65 11.36 -5.25
C LEU A 499 16.85 10.74 -6.42
N PRO A 500 16.73 11.45 -7.55
CA PRO A 500 16.22 10.84 -8.77
C PRO A 500 17.01 9.57 -9.08
N THR A 501 16.30 8.50 -9.45
CA THR A 501 16.88 7.24 -9.93
C THR A 501 17.84 7.50 -11.10
N ILE A 502 18.66 6.50 -11.45
CA ILE A 502 19.53 6.61 -12.62
C ILE A 502 18.71 6.87 -13.89
N GLN A 503 17.57 6.22 -14.06
CA GLN A 503 16.76 6.42 -15.27
C GLN A 503 16.12 7.81 -15.28
N GLU A 504 15.64 8.32 -14.14
CA GLU A 504 15.10 9.68 -14.04
C GLU A 504 16.19 10.71 -14.31
N SER A 505 17.39 10.50 -13.76
CA SER A 505 18.54 11.38 -14.00
C SER A 505 19.03 11.38 -15.45
N LEU A 506 18.76 10.30 -16.19
CA LEU A 506 19.09 10.16 -17.60
C LEU A 506 17.95 10.61 -18.53
N GLY A 507 16.80 11.04 -17.96
CA GLY A 507 15.62 11.44 -18.73
C GLY A 507 14.91 10.27 -19.42
N HIS A 508 15.12 9.03 -18.95
CA HIS A 508 14.47 7.83 -19.49
C HIS A 508 13.09 7.57 -18.89
N CYS A 509 12.70 8.37 -17.91
CA CYS A 509 11.47 8.23 -17.13
C CYS A 509 10.38 9.21 -17.51
N ASP A 510 10.72 10.11 -18.42
CA ASP A 510 9.79 11.01 -19.09
C ASP A 510 9.15 10.31 -20.32
N ASP A 511 9.50 9.03 -20.59
CA ASP A 511 8.94 8.22 -21.68
C ASP A 511 7.74 7.36 -21.18
N ASP A 512 6.55 7.65 -21.68
CA ASP A 512 5.24 7.03 -21.34
C ASP A 512 5.09 5.51 -21.61
N ASP A 513 6.11 4.83 -22.12
CA ASP A 513 6.13 3.35 -22.23
C ASP A 513 6.52 2.68 -20.90
N TYR A 514 6.92 3.44 -19.89
CA TYR A 514 7.18 2.91 -18.56
C TYR A 514 5.88 2.51 -17.85
N THR A 515 5.53 1.23 -17.97
CA THR A 515 4.57 0.62 -17.05
C THR A 515 5.32 0.25 -15.77
N PRO A 516 5.10 0.95 -14.64
CA PRO A 516 5.77 0.58 -13.40
C PRO A 516 5.47 -0.89 -13.10
N PRO A 517 6.48 -1.68 -12.70
CA PRO A 517 6.24 -3.06 -12.32
C PRO A 517 5.15 -3.09 -11.25
N VAL A 518 4.28 -4.10 -11.34
CA VAL A 518 3.29 -4.36 -10.29
C VAL A 518 4.07 -4.53 -8.99
N ARG A 519 3.98 -3.52 -8.12
CA ARG A 519 4.74 -3.44 -6.89
C ARG A 519 4.47 -4.70 -6.06
N SER A 520 5.52 -5.34 -5.57
CA SER A 520 5.40 -6.24 -4.43
C SER A 520 5.64 -5.47 -3.13
N THR A 521 5.11 -4.26 -3.02
CA THR A 521 5.06 -3.57 -1.74
C THR A 521 3.84 -4.08 -1.01
N PHE A 522 4.01 -5.15 -0.24
CA PHE A 522 3.03 -5.54 0.76
C PHE A 522 2.98 -4.45 1.85
N GLY A 523 2.33 -3.32 1.54
CA GLY A 523 1.99 -2.25 2.48
C GLY A 523 0.92 -2.65 3.47
N TYR A 524 0.36 -3.86 3.33
CA TYR A 524 -0.51 -4.44 4.35
C TYR A 524 0.34 -5.06 5.45
N SER A 525 0.70 -4.24 6.42
CA SER A 525 1.05 -4.72 7.75
C SER A 525 0.33 -3.80 8.75
N PRO A 526 -0.35 -4.34 9.76
CA PRO A 526 -1.01 -3.50 10.75
C PRO A 526 0.02 -2.58 11.40
N LEU A 527 -0.25 -1.27 11.39
CA LEU A 527 0.55 -0.30 12.11
C LEU A 527 0.21 -0.40 13.60
N TYR A 528 1.23 -0.68 14.40
CA TYR A 528 1.19 -0.72 15.84
C TYR A 528 1.84 0.54 16.39
N ARG A 529 1.09 1.31 17.18
CA ARG A 529 1.68 2.36 18.02
C ARG A 529 2.02 1.78 19.36
N VAL A 530 3.18 2.14 19.86
CA VAL A 530 3.64 1.70 21.17
C VAL A 530 3.77 2.92 22.05
N THR A 531 3.17 2.84 23.23
CA THR A 531 3.48 3.72 24.35
C THR A 531 4.18 2.87 25.38
N VAL A 532 5.41 3.24 25.73
CA VAL A 532 6.15 2.61 26.81
C VAL A 532 6.05 3.51 28.03
N ASN A 533 5.85 2.93 29.19
CA ASN A 533 6.02 3.62 30.46
C ASN A 533 6.81 2.72 31.41
N GLU A 534 7.06 3.20 32.63
CA GLU A 534 7.84 2.51 33.65
C GLU A 534 7.34 1.10 34.00
N ARG A 535 6.08 0.71 33.68
CA ARG A 535 5.48 -0.56 34.10
C ARG A 535 4.92 -1.40 32.96
N GLU A 536 4.44 -0.78 31.90
CA GLU A 536 3.64 -1.39 30.85
C GLU A 536 4.09 -0.95 29.45
N LEU A 537 4.14 -1.92 28.54
CA LEU A 537 4.18 -1.69 27.11
C LEU A 537 2.74 -1.74 26.61
N VAL A 538 2.21 -0.60 26.19
CA VAL A 538 0.86 -0.50 25.63
C VAL A 538 0.96 -0.42 24.12
N VAL A 539 0.42 -1.42 23.45
CA VAL A 539 0.42 -1.49 21.98
C VAL A 539 -0.99 -1.27 21.46
N PHE A 540 -1.16 -0.28 20.61
CA PHE A 540 -2.39 0.03 19.91
C PHE A 540 -2.27 -0.43 18.46
N ARG A 541 -3.30 -1.09 17.92
CA ARG A 541 -3.41 -1.33 16.47
C ARG A 541 -4.19 -0.18 15.86
N ASP A 542 -3.59 0.55 14.92
CA ASP A 542 -4.16 1.79 14.37
C ASP A 542 -5.42 1.58 13.49
N ASP A 543 -5.70 0.34 13.09
CA ASP A 543 -6.84 -0.01 12.22
C ASP A 543 -8.11 -0.43 12.98
N ALA A 544 -8.11 -0.32 14.32
CA ALA A 544 -9.21 -0.74 15.15
C ALA A 544 -10.10 0.45 15.55
N GLU A 545 -11.31 0.52 14.99
CA GLU A 545 -12.37 1.45 15.47
C GLU A 545 -12.80 1.14 16.92
N ASP A 546 -12.43 -0.02 17.46
CA ASP A 546 -12.71 -0.45 18.83
C ASP A 546 -11.47 -0.31 19.73
N GLU A 547 -11.65 0.35 20.89
CA GLU A 547 -10.71 0.40 22.03
C GLU A 547 -10.31 -1.00 22.58
N SER A 548 -10.87 -2.07 22.02
CA SER A 548 -10.65 -3.47 22.42
C SER A 548 -9.42 -4.16 21.80
N ASN A 549 -8.66 -3.45 20.94
CA ASN A 549 -7.43 -3.95 20.31
C ASN A 549 -6.14 -3.40 20.94
N THR A 550 -6.24 -2.91 22.17
CA THR A 550 -5.07 -2.60 23.01
C THR A 550 -4.45 -3.89 23.51
N THR A 551 -3.20 -4.15 23.13
CA THR A 551 -2.39 -5.23 23.71
C THR A 551 -1.51 -4.63 24.80
N CYS A 552 -1.83 -4.96 26.04
CA CYS A 552 -1.02 -4.59 27.18
C CYS A 552 -0.06 -5.72 27.55
N LEU A 553 1.23 -5.40 27.63
CA LEU A 553 2.27 -6.32 28.06
C LEU A 553 3.02 -5.72 29.25
N PRO A 554 3.00 -6.37 30.43
CA PRO A 554 3.86 -5.96 31.52
C PRO A 554 5.32 -6.12 31.07
N VAL A 555 6.11 -5.04 31.15
CA VAL A 555 7.48 -5.01 30.61
C VAL A 555 8.33 -6.12 31.24
N LEU A 556 8.19 -6.31 32.56
CA LEU A 556 8.92 -7.33 33.31
C LEU A 556 8.56 -8.77 32.89
N GLU A 557 7.28 -9.07 32.67
CA GLU A 557 6.84 -10.42 32.30
C GLU A 557 7.23 -10.77 30.86
N ALA A 558 7.09 -9.81 29.94
CA ALA A 558 7.48 -9.98 28.55
C ALA A 558 8.99 -10.25 28.40
N VAL A 559 9.81 -9.53 29.17
CA VAL A 559 11.28 -9.71 29.17
C VAL A 559 11.68 -11.01 29.86
N CYS A 560 11.02 -11.39 30.96
CA CYS A 560 11.29 -12.65 31.67
C CYS A 560 10.98 -13.89 30.83
N ALA A 561 9.95 -13.86 29.97
CA ALA A 561 9.58 -15.00 29.13
C ALA A 561 10.57 -15.29 27.99
N LEU A 562 11.32 -14.28 27.54
CA LEU A 562 12.24 -14.36 26.40
C LEU A 562 13.70 -14.66 26.83
N ASP A 563 14.01 -14.56 28.12
CA ASP A 563 15.34 -14.90 28.63
C ASP A 563 15.43 -16.39 29.01
N SER A 564 16.32 -17.11 28.34
CA SER A 564 16.52 -18.56 28.53
C SER A 564 17.20 -18.95 29.86
N ARG A 565 17.43 -17.99 30.76
CA ARG A 565 18.13 -18.21 32.04
C ARG A 565 17.16 -18.09 33.22
N PRO A 566 17.12 -19.10 34.12
CA PRO A 566 16.36 -18.99 35.35
C PRO A 566 17.11 -18.04 36.30
N ALA A 567 16.56 -16.86 36.57
CA ALA A 567 17.15 -15.96 37.55
C ALA A 567 16.10 -15.20 38.38
N THR A 568 16.41 -15.10 39.68
CA THR A 568 15.71 -14.38 40.75
C THR A 568 15.12 -13.05 40.31
N GLY A 569 13.85 -12.81 40.65
CA GLY A 569 13.13 -11.56 40.40
C GLY A 569 12.04 -11.63 39.34
N CYS A 570 11.92 -12.71 38.57
CA CYS A 570 10.69 -12.96 37.82
C CYS A 570 9.61 -13.44 38.81
N PRO A 571 8.36 -12.96 38.69
CA PRO A 571 7.25 -13.55 39.44
C PRO A 571 7.18 -15.07 39.11
N PRO A 572 6.84 -15.91 40.10
CA PRO A 572 6.84 -17.37 39.96
C PRO A 572 5.83 -17.89 38.93
#